data_AF-A0A2S4PIH0-F1
#
_entry.id   AF-A0A2S4PIH0-F1
#
_cell.length_a   1.000
_cell.length_b   1.000
_cell.length_c   1.000
_cell.angle_alpha   90.00
_cell.angle_beta   90.00
_cell.angle_gamma   90.00
#
_symmetry.space_group_name_H-M   'P 1'
#
loop_
_entity.id
_entity.type
_entity.pdbx_description
1 polymer ?
#
loop_
_entity_poly.entity_id
_entity_poly.type
_entity_poly.pdbx_seq_one_letter_code
_entity_poly.pdbx_strand_id
1 'polypeptide(L)'
;MFSRGGAKALRHSARCFSSTATHQADFTHAVIGGGAVGLAIARRLQQRDSVSTVLIEKHGMVGSETSSRNSEVSLSIALQTTQHGTDPRGKEMMYDLCKKNAIPHSNCGKLIVAQTEEQMGECHKVHDFAKSIGVPIGYVSRDEIAHREPEVRAKAGALESPTTGIVDSHSYMQFLHGDFENEGGDTALASRVVRVEAPSPGSPDWKIWTTSPGQSAAEDDTYITAETVINSAGLYACDINNMILPPERHRTQYYAKGNYFSYAKSFPKTSTLVYPAPTPGLGGLGTHLTLDRSF
;
A
#
# COMPACT_ATOMS: atom_id res chain seq x y z
N MET A 1 -76.24 22.87 6.81
CA MET A 1 -76.16 22.33 5.44
C MET A 1 -74.91 22.93 4.80
N PHE A 2 -73.75 22.32 5.01
CA PHE A 2 -72.45 22.89 4.61
C PHE A 2 -71.80 22.05 3.52
N SER A 3 -71.49 22.73 2.42
CA SER A 3 -70.59 22.32 1.34
C SER A 3 -69.19 21.98 1.86
N ARG A 4 -68.59 20.90 1.34
CA ARG A 4 -67.13 20.72 1.33
C ARG A 4 -66.68 20.18 -0.02
N GLY A 5 -65.81 20.96 -0.66
CA GLY A 5 -65.20 20.72 -1.96
C GLY A 5 -64.20 19.57 -1.97
N GLY A 6 -63.95 19.08 -3.18
CA GLY A 6 -63.07 17.95 -3.45
C GLY A 6 -61.59 18.30 -3.38
N ALA A 7 -60.79 17.25 -3.10
CA ALA A 7 -59.38 17.20 -3.38
C ALA A 7 -59.10 15.88 -4.11
N LYS A 8 -58.77 15.95 -5.41
CA LYS A 8 -58.18 14.82 -6.14
C LYS A 8 -56.72 14.69 -5.69
N ALA A 9 -56.42 13.63 -4.94
CA ALA A 9 -55.03 13.25 -4.67
C ALA A 9 -54.43 12.64 -5.94
N LEU A 10 -53.64 13.44 -6.67
CA LEU A 10 -52.75 12.94 -7.73
C LEU A 10 -51.63 12.13 -7.07
N ARG A 11 -51.69 10.81 -7.18
CA ARG A 11 -50.55 9.93 -6.86
C ARG A 11 -49.48 10.12 -7.92
N HIS A 12 -48.44 10.90 -7.63
CA HIS A 12 -47.20 10.86 -8.39
C HIS A 12 -46.49 9.54 -8.10
N SER A 13 -46.61 8.58 -9.03
CA SER A 13 -45.68 7.47 -9.14
C SER A 13 -44.37 8.04 -9.66
N ALA A 14 -43.42 8.31 -8.77
CA ALA A 14 -42.04 8.55 -9.16
C ALA A 14 -41.49 7.22 -9.71
N ARG A 15 -41.43 7.09 -11.03
CA ARG A 15 -40.63 6.04 -11.67
C ARG A 15 -39.17 6.43 -11.46
N CYS A 16 -38.53 5.85 -10.45
CA CYS A 16 -37.07 5.83 -10.37
C CYS A 16 -36.57 4.97 -11.53
N PHE A 17 -36.23 5.60 -12.65
CA PHE A 17 -35.39 4.96 -13.64
C PHE A 17 -33.98 4.90 -13.07
N SER A 18 -33.62 3.75 -12.50
CA SER A 18 -32.21 3.39 -12.34
C SER A 18 -31.74 2.88 -13.69
N SER A 19 -31.03 3.71 -14.46
CA SER A 19 -30.28 3.24 -15.62
C SER A 19 -28.96 2.64 -15.12
N THR A 20 -29.04 1.57 -14.33
CA THR A 20 -27.85 0.75 -14.10
C THR A 20 -27.67 -0.02 -15.40
N ALA A 21 -26.54 0.18 -16.09
CA ALA A 21 -26.18 -0.69 -17.18
C ALA A 21 -26.21 -2.13 -16.66
N THR A 22 -26.87 -3.05 -17.37
CA THR A 22 -26.74 -4.47 -17.05
C THR A 22 -25.32 -4.88 -17.40
N HIS A 23 -24.48 -4.98 -16.38
CA HIS A 23 -23.14 -5.54 -16.48
C HIS A 23 -23.25 -7.07 -16.62
N GLN A 24 -22.51 -7.64 -17.58
CA GLN A 24 -22.36 -9.09 -17.77
C GLN A 24 -20.89 -9.50 -17.65
N ALA A 25 -20.10 -8.69 -16.94
CA ALA A 25 -18.69 -8.93 -16.77
C ALA A 25 -18.42 -10.26 -16.07
N ASP A 26 -17.30 -10.89 -16.42
CA ASP A 26 -16.80 -12.10 -15.75
C ASP A 26 -16.54 -11.82 -14.26
N PHE A 27 -16.05 -10.62 -13.95
CA PHE A 27 -15.77 -10.16 -12.59
C PHE A 27 -16.37 -8.78 -12.31
N THR A 28 -16.73 -8.52 -11.07
CA THR A 28 -17.06 -7.14 -10.66
C THR A 28 -15.79 -6.28 -10.59
N HIS A 29 -14.67 -6.85 -10.16
CA HIS A 29 -13.40 -6.14 -9.98
C HIS A 29 -12.22 -6.94 -10.52
N ALA A 30 -11.33 -6.28 -11.24
CA ALA A 30 -10.02 -6.80 -11.59
C ALA A 30 -8.93 -5.95 -10.93
N VAL A 31 -8.05 -6.58 -10.15
CA VAL A 31 -6.90 -5.94 -9.51
C VAL A 31 -5.63 -6.36 -10.23
N ILE A 32 -4.90 -5.40 -10.81
CA ILE A 32 -3.67 -5.67 -11.55
C ILE A 32 -2.47 -5.45 -10.62
N GLY A 33 -1.72 -6.52 -10.33
CA GLY A 33 -0.50 -6.53 -9.51
C GLY A 33 -0.71 -7.17 -8.15
N GLY A 34 -0.08 -8.32 -7.91
CA GLY A 34 -0.10 -9.10 -6.67
C GLY A 34 0.93 -8.64 -5.63
N GLY A 35 1.22 -7.35 -5.54
CA GLY A 35 2.00 -6.79 -4.43
C GLY A 35 1.16 -6.60 -3.17
N ALA A 36 1.78 -6.20 -2.05
CA ALA A 36 1.08 -5.99 -0.77
C ALA A 36 -0.14 -5.05 -0.88
N VAL A 37 -0.07 -4.02 -1.73
CA VAL A 37 -1.18 -3.10 -2.00
C VAL A 37 -2.31 -3.78 -2.75
N GLY A 38 -2.02 -4.47 -3.86
CA GLY A 38 -3.03 -5.15 -4.66
C GLY A 38 -3.71 -6.27 -3.89
N LEU A 39 -2.94 -7.05 -3.11
CA LEU A 39 -3.47 -8.07 -2.21
C LEU A 39 -4.42 -7.49 -1.15
N ALA A 40 -4.03 -6.39 -0.50
CA ALA A 40 -4.88 -5.73 0.50
C ALA A 40 -6.18 -5.20 -0.11
N ILE A 41 -6.12 -4.66 -1.33
CA ILE A 41 -7.30 -4.18 -2.06
C ILE A 41 -8.20 -5.35 -2.45
N ALA A 42 -7.65 -6.39 -3.10
CA ALA A 42 -8.40 -7.55 -3.56
C ALA A 42 -9.12 -8.25 -2.41
N ARG A 43 -8.41 -8.52 -1.32
CA ARG A 43 -8.96 -9.06 -0.07
C ARG A 43 -10.13 -8.22 0.45
N ARG A 44 -9.96 -6.89 0.51
CA ARG A 44 -11.00 -6.02 1.08
C ARG A 44 -12.22 -5.89 0.18
N LEU A 45 -12.04 -5.94 -1.13
CA LEU A 45 -13.14 -5.95 -2.10
C LEU A 45 -13.93 -7.25 -1.99
N GLN A 46 -13.24 -8.40 -1.97
CA GLN A 46 -13.86 -9.72 -1.94
C GLN A 46 -14.71 -9.98 -0.68
N GLN A 47 -14.36 -9.35 0.45
CA GLN A 47 -15.14 -9.40 1.70
C GLN A 47 -16.48 -8.63 1.65
N ARG A 48 -16.85 -8.05 0.51
CA ARG A 48 -18.12 -7.32 0.35
C ARG A 48 -19.14 -8.23 -0.31
N ASP A 49 -20.38 -8.11 0.12
CA ASP A 49 -21.48 -8.86 -0.47
C ASP A 49 -21.60 -8.63 -1.98
N SER A 50 -21.83 -9.70 -2.73
CA SER A 50 -22.02 -9.69 -4.19
C SER A 50 -20.83 -9.15 -5.00
N VAL A 51 -19.61 -9.22 -4.43
CA VAL A 51 -18.38 -8.89 -5.16
C VAL A 51 -17.69 -10.18 -5.61
N SER A 52 -17.27 -10.19 -6.88
CA SER A 52 -16.36 -11.17 -7.47
C SER A 52 -15.11 -10.45 -7.96
N THR A 53 -13.96 -10.81 -7.42
CA THR A 53 -12.68 -10.15 -7.69
C THR A 53 -11.66 -11.12 -8.25
N VAL A 54 -10.99 -10.71 -9.33
CA VAL A 54 -9.79 -11.39 -9.85
C VAL A 54 -8.53 -10.56 -9.57
N LEU A 55 -7.51 -11.19 -9.02
CA LEU A 55 -6.17 -10.64 -8.86
C LEU A 55 -5.26 -11.16 -9.99
N ILE A 56 -4.68 -10.25 -10.77
CA ILE A 56 -3.86 -10.59 -11.94
C ILE A 56 -2.39 -10.26 -11.63
N GLU A 57 -1.53 -11.27 -11.62
CA GLU A 57 -0.10 -11.13 -11.32
C GLU A 57 0.75 -11.75 -12.45
N LYS A 58 1.74 -10.98 -12.92
CA LYS A 58 2.59 -11.38 -14.04
C LYS A 58 3.60 -12.47 -13.69
N HIS A 59 3.97 -12.58 -12.41
CA HIS A 59 4.91 -13.57 -11.90
C HIS A 59 4.21 -14.86 -11.49
N GLY A 60 4.98 -15.93 -11.32
CA GLY A 60 4.47 -17.23 -10.84
C GLY A 60 4.08 -17.24 -9.37
N MET A 61 4.27 -16.14 -8.64
CA MET A 61 3.82 -15.95 -7.26
C MET A 61 3.63 -14.47 -6.93
N VAL A 62 2.76 -14.19 -5.97
CA VAL A 62 2.52 -12.85 -5.43
C VAL A 62 3.75 -12.31 -4.69
N GLY A 63 3.84 -10.99 -4.53
CA GLY A 63 4.88 -10.34 -3.73
C GLY A 63 6.29 -10.32 -4.34
N SER A 64 6.47 -10.73 -5.60
CA SER A 64 7.79 -10.99 -6.21
C SER A 64 8.66 -9.75 -6.50
N GLU A 65 8.12 -8.52 -6.39
CA GLU A 65 8.84 -7.29 -6.74
C GLU A 65 9.11 -6.37 -5.53
N THR A 66 8.66 -5.11 -5.56
CA THR A 66 8.99 -4.13 -4.51
C THR A 66 8.54 -4.58 -3.12
N SER A 67 7.43 -5.33 -3.04
CA SER A 67 6.92 -5.84 -1.77
C SER A 67 7.79 -6.92 -1.11
N SER A 68 8.69 -7.59 -1.84
CA SER A 68 9.72 -8.48 -1.26
C SER A 68 11.10 -7.81 -1.13
N ARG A 69 11.22 -6.55 -1.53
CA ARG A 69 12.49 -5.80 -1.60
C ARG A 69 12.36 -4.43 -0.94
N ASN A 70 11.90 -4.42 0.31
CA ASN A 70 11.76 -3.24 1.14
C ASN A 70 12.36 -3.49 2.53
N SER A 71 12.35 -2.47 3.38
CA SER A 71 12.96 -2.52 4.70
C SER A 71 12.09 -3.19 5.77
N GLU A 72 10.87 -3.61 5.41
CA GLU A 72 9.85 -4.19 6.28
C GLU A 72 9.37 -3.28 7.42
N VAL A 73 9.80 -2.02 7.40
CA VAL A 73 9.49 -1.05 8.44
C VAL A 73 8.07 -0.53 8.28
N SER A 74 7.28 -0.76 9.32
CA SER A 74 5.93 -0.23 9.50
C SER A 74 6.01 1.15 10.15
N LEU A 75 5.86 2.19 9.34
CA LEU A 75 6.01 3.59 9.75
C LEU A 75 4.66 4.23 10.09
N SER A 76 4.59 4.94 11.21
CA SER A 76 3.48 5.88 11.50
C SER A 76 3.68 7.23 10.80
N ILE A 77 4.93 7.56 10.45
CA ILE A 77 5.33 8.80 9.78
C ILE A 77 6.33 8.43 8.69
N ALA A 78 5.99 8.70 7.43
CA ALA A 78 6.98 8.87 6.38
C ALA A 78 7.72 10.19 6.64
N LEU A 79 9.04 10.15 6.80
CA LEU A 79 9.88 11.34 7.03
C LEU A 79 9.97 12.27 5.81
N GLN A 80 9.21 11.99 4.75
CA GLN A 80 9.11 12.82 3.55
C GLN A 80 7.74 13.47 3.48
N THR A 81 7.79 14.78 3.20
CA THR A 81 6.71 15.76 3.12
C THR A 81 5.77 15.59 1.93
N THR A 82 5.55 14.36 1.43
CA THR A 82 4.50 14.18 0.43
C THR A 82 3.16 14.53 1.06
N GLN A 83 2.34 15.31 0.35
CA GLN A 83 1.01 15.80 0.73
C GLN A 83 -0.01 14.73 1.15
N HIS A 84 0.41 13.47 1.20
CA HIS A 84 -0.37 12.29 1.51
C HIS A 84 0.41 11.50 2.56
N GLY A 85 0.43 12.02 3.80
CA GLY A 85 1.01 11.30 4.93
C GLY A 85 0.42 9.90 5.03
N THR A 86 1.22 8.94 5.49
CA THR A 86 0.70 7.63 5.88
C THR A 86 -0.34 7.84 6.96
N ASP A 87 -1.58 7.45 6.68
CA ASP A 87 -2.66 7.46 7.66
C ASP A 87 -2.24 6.58 8.85
N PRO A 88 -2.13 7.13 10.08
CA PRO A 88 -1.78 6.35 11.27
C PRO A 88 -2.66 5.10 11.44
N ARG A 89 -3.92 5.17 10.97
CA ARG A 89 -4.87 4.04 10.99
C ARG A 89 -4.39 2.84 10.20
N GLY A 90 -3.68 3.05 9.09
CA GLY A 90 -3.19 1.94 8.24
C GLY A 90 -2.23 1.01 8.99
N LYS A 91 -1.35 1.60 9.80
CA LYS A 91 -0.41 0.84 10.64
C LYS A 91 -1.14 0.10 11.76
N GLU A 92 -2.10 0.75 12.41
CA GLU A 92 -2.93 0.13 13.47
C GLU A 92 -3.71 -1.08 12.92
N MET A 93 -4.41 -0.91 11.80
CA MET A 93 -5.13 -1.99 11.12
C MET A 93 -4.21 -3.16 10.75
N MET A 94 -3.00 -2.88 10.28
CA MET A 94 -2.02 -3.91 9.95
C MET A 94 -1.53 -4.65 11.20
N TYR A 95 -1.19 -3.95 12.29
CA TYR A 95 -0.78 -4.59 13.53
C TYR A 95 -1.90 -5.40 14.17
N ASP A 96 -3.13 -4.92 14.14
CA ASP A 96 -4.29 -5.68 14.62
C ASP A 96 -4.48 -6.96 13.80
N LEU A 97 -4.34 -6.90 12.48
CA LEU A 97 -4.39 -8.07 11.61
C LEU A 97 -3.25 -9.05 11.92
N CYS A 98 -2.03 -8.54 12.10
CA CYS A 98 -0.87 -9.38 12.40
C CYS A 98 -1.02 -10.07 13.76
N LYS A 99 -1.45 -9.34 14.78
CA LYS A 99 -1.72 -9.87 16.12
C LYS A 99 -2.83 -10.93 16.09
N LYS A 100 -3.94 -10.65 15.39
CA LYS A 100 -5.09 -11.56 15.30
C LYS A 100 -4.72 -12.89 14.64
N ASN A 101 -3.86 -12.86 13.63
CA ASN A 101 -3.54 -14.03 12.80
C ASN A 101 -2.13 -14.58 13.04
N ALA A 102 -1.47 -14.18 14.13
CA ALA A 102 -0.11 -14.57 14.47
C ALA A 102 0.92 -14.36 13.33
N ILE A 103 0.74 -13.31 12.53
CA ILE A 103 1.72 -12.91 11.51
C ILE A 103 2.90 -12.29 12.23
N PRO A 104 4.15 -12.70 11.94
CA PRO A 104 5.30 -12.18 12.65
C PRO A 104 5.49 -10.66 12.47
N HIS A 105 5.55 -9.95 13.60
CA HIS A 105 5.73 -8.50 13.65
C HIS A 105 6.33 -8.08 14.99
N SER A 106 6.94 -6.91 15.04
CA SER A 106 7.55 -6.37 16.24
C SER A 106 7.46 -4.86 16.28
N ASN A 107 6.84 -4.31 17.32
CA ASN A 107 6.90 -2.88 17.63
C ASN A 107 8.19 -2.54 18.39
N CYS A 108 9.32 -2.49 17.68
CA CYS A 108 10.66 -2.28 18.26
C CYS A 108 11.06 -0.80 18.43
N GLY A 109 10.20 0.13 18.06
CA GLY A 109 10.49 1.56 18.07
C GLY A 109 11.51 1.97 16.99
N LYS A 110 11.75 3.28 16.92
CA LYS A 110 12.76 3.89 16.06
C LYS A 110 13.37 5.12 16.72
N LEU A 111 14.69 5.21 16.70
CA LEU A 111 15.45 6.42 17.01
C LEU A 111 15.81 7.18 15.73
N ILE A 112 15.47 8.47 15.68
CA ILE A 112 15.93 9.43 14.67
C ILE A 112 17.06 10.22 15.32
N VAL A 113 18.30 9.93 14.94
CA VAL A 113 19.51 10.43 15.62
C VAL A 113 20.08 11.68 14.95
N ALA A 114 20.34 12.71 15.75
CA ALA A 114 21.03 13.92 15.34
C ALA A 114 22.48 13.92 15.86
N GLN A 115 23.42 14.17 14.95
CA GLN A 115 24.85 14.34 15.26
C GLN A 115 25.24 15.82 15.40
N THR A 116 24.46 16.74 14.84
CA THR A 116 24.70 18.19 14.86
C THR A 116 23.44 18.94 15.28
N GLU A 117 23.59 20.17 15.74
CA GLU A 117 22.45 21.05 16.08
C GLU A 117 21.56 21.33 14.87
N GLU A 118 22.12 21.40 13.67
CA GLU A 118 21.36 21.53 12.42
C GLU A 118 20.44 20.32 12.20
N GLN A 119 20.97 19.10 12.37
CA GLN A 119 20.18 17.87 12.30
C GLN A 119 19.11 17.83 13.40
N MET A 120 19.42 18.37 14.59
CA MET A 120 18.43 18.49 15.66
C MET A 120 17.32 19.49 15.32
N GLY A 121 17.64 20.56 14.59
CA GLY A 121 16.67 21.47 14.01
C GLY A 121 15.69 20.77 13.06
N GLU A 122 16.16 19.81 12.25
CA GLU A 122 15.28 18.98 11.42
C GLU A 122 14.44 18.01 12.26
N CYS A 123 14.99 17.45 13.33
CA CYS A 123 14.22 16.69 14.31
C CYS A 123 13.06 17.52 14.89
N HIS A 124 13.29 18.78 15.28
CA HIS A 124 12.20 19.64 15.77
C HIS A 124 11.04 19.77 14.79
N LYS A 125 11.33 19.91 13.48
CA LYS A 125 10.30 19.94 12.43
C LYS A 125 9.52 18.63 12.34
N VAL A 126 10.22 17.48 12.45
CA VAL A 126 9.60 16.15 12.47
C VAL A 126 8.68 16.00 13.69
N HIS A 127 9.13 16.45 14.87
CA HIS A 127 8.33 16.47 16.10
C HIS A 127 7.05 17.29 15.94
N ASP A 128 7.16 18.51 15.43
CA ASP A 128 6.01 19.40 15.29
C ASP A 128 5.01 18.87 14.26
N PHE A 129 5.52 18.31 13.16
CA PHE A 129 4.67 17.64 12.17
C PHE A 129 3.94 16.43 12.77
N ALA A 130 4.66 15.54 13.45
CA ALA A 130 4.08 14.36 14.11
C ALA A 130 2.98 14.72 15.10
N LYS A 131 3.23 15.76 15.91
CA LYS A 131 2.25 16.32 16.83
C LYS A 131 1.01 16.84 16.10
N SER A 132 1.18 17.50 14.95
CA SER A 132 0.06 18.02 14.16
C SER A 132 -0.87 16.94 13.61
N ILE A 133 -0.34 15.71 13.40
CA ILE A 133 -1.11 14.56 12.91
C ILE A 133 -1.40 13.51 13.99
N GLY A 134 -1.18 13.83 15.27
CA GLY A 134 -1.51 12.97 16.41
C GLY A 134 -0.62 11.73 16.56
N VAL A 135 0.56 11.70 15.94
CA VAL A 135 1.48 10.57 16.08
C VAL A 135 2.38 10.76 17.31
N PRO A 136 2.40 9.79 18.25
CA PRO A 136 3.19 9.93 19.47
C PRO A 136 4.67 9.71 19.18
N ILE A 137 5.45 10.79 19.13
CA ILE A 137 6.92 10.77 19.13
C ILE A 137 7.44 11.74 20.20
N GLY A 138 8.61 11.46 20.75
CA GLY A 138 9.18 12.24 21.86
C GLY A 138 10.69 12.41 21.77
N TYR A 139 11.21 13.41 22.46
CA TYR A 139 12.66 13.60 22.62
C TYR A 139 13.22 12.59 23.60
N VAL A 140 14.41 12.07 23.29
CA VAL A 140 15.15 11.17 24.19
C VAL A 140 16.50 11.79 24.53
N SER A 141 16.82 11.76 25.82
CA SER A 141 18.10 12.30 26.32
C SER A 141 19.27 11.41 25.90
N ARG A 142 20.46 12.01 25.81
CA ARG A 142 21.69 11.27 25.50
C ARG A 142 22.00 10.19 26.53
N ASP A 143 21.72 10.45 27.81
CA ASP A 143 21.97 9.50 28.90
C ASP A 143 21.03 8.29 28.79
N GLU A 144 19.78 8.52 28.43
CA GLU A 144 18.81 7.45 28.19
C GLU A 144 19.19 6.59 26.98
N ILE A 145 19.65 7.21 25.88
CA ILE A 145 20.17 6.48 24.71
C ILE A 145 21.39 5.66 25.10
N ALA A 146 22.35 6.25 25.84
CA ALA A 146 23.55 5.55 26.27
C ALA A 146 23.25 4.36 27.19
N HIS A 147 22.16 4.42 27.96
CA HIS A 147 21.72 3.32 28.80
C HIS A 147 21.01 2.21 28.00
N ARG A 148 20.10 2.57 27.09
CA ARG A 148 19.24 1.61 26.34
C ARG A 148 19.92 1.02 25.11
N GLU A 149 20.70 1.83 24.41
CA GLU A 149 21.31 1.55 23.11
C GLU A 149 22.76 2.06 23.10
N PRO A 150 23.68 1.45 23.88
CA PRO A 150 25.04 1.97 24.13
C PRO A 150 25.88 2.16 22.86
N GLU A 151 25.55 1.44 21.79
CA GLU A 151 26.24 1.52 20.50
C GLU A 151 25.73 2.65 19.59
N VAL A 152 24.63 3.32 19.99
CA VAL A 152 24.03 4.40 19.23
C VAL A 152 24.64 5.73 19.65
N ARG A 153 25.28 6.39 18.69
CA ARG A 153 25.76 7.76 18.86
C ARG A 153 24.69 8.75 18.41
N ALA A 154 24.30 9.68 19.28
CA ALA A 154 23.38 10.77 18.99
C ALA A 154 23.87 12.08 19.65
N LYS A 155 24.90 12.71 19.06
CA LYS A 155 25.65 13.79 19.73
C LYS A 155 24.80 15.02 20.08
N ALA A 156 23.84 15.38 19.23
CA ALA A 156 22.95 16.53 19.45
C ALA A 156 21.61 16.13 20.08
N GLY A 157 21.25 14.83 20.04
CA GLY A 157 20.01 14.30 20.59
C GLY A 157 19.32 13.34 19.64
N ALA A 158 18.14 12.86 20.02
CA ALA A 158 17.31 12.03 19.17
C ALA A 158 15.82 12.26 19.41
N LEU A 159 15.02 11.88 18.40
CA LEU A 159 13.60 11.63 18.55
C LEU A 159 13.33 10.14 18.55
N GLU A 160 12.42 9.72 19.42
CA GLU A 160 11.92 8.35 19.47
C GLU A 160 10.49 8.27 18.92
N SER A 161 10.28 7.30 18.04
CA SER A 161 8.96 6.86 17.61
C SER A 161 8.68 5.46 18.18
N PRO A 162 8.03 5.37 19.36
CA PRO A 162 7.85 4.11 20.10
C PRO A 162 6.86 3.15 19.43
N THR A 163 6.12 3.62 18.43
CA THR A 163 5.09 2.84 17.74
C THR A 163 5.51 2.39 16.34
N THR A 164 6.75 2.68 15.94
CA THR A 164 7.36 2.17 14.70
C THR A 164 7.83 0.74 14.93
N GLY A 165 7.70 -0.11 13.92
CA GLY A 165 8.20 -1.48 14.02
C GLY A 165 8.45 -2.12 12.67
N ILE A 166 8.54 -3.45 12.68
CA ILE A 166 8.77 -4.29 11.51
C ILE A 166 7.71 -5.37 11.40
N VAL A 167 7.43 -5.82 10.18
CA VAL A 167 6.51 -6.91 9.87
C VAL A 167 7.17 -7.84 8.86
N ASP A 168 7.05 -9.16 9.06
CA ASP A 168 7.45 -10.11 8.02
C ASP A 168 6.52 -9.92 6.81
N SER A 169 7.06 -9.29 5.77
CA SER A 169 6.30 -8.89 4.60
C SER A 169 5.83 -10.10 3.78
N HIS A 170 6.59 -11.19 3.79
CA HIS A 170 6.22 -12.40 3.06
C HIS A 170 5.07 -13.11 3.76
N SER A 171 5.18 -13.34 5.07
CA SER A 171 4.10 -13.91 5.88
C SER A 171 2.83 -13.04 5.83
N TYR A 172 2.98 -11.72 5.84
CA TYR A 172 1.87 -10.79 5.68
C TYR A 172 1.18 -10.93 4.32
N MET A 173 1.94 -10.93 3.22
CA MET A 173 1.38 -11.09 1.87
C MET A 173 0.76 -12.48 1.66
N GLN A 174 1.38 -13.54 2.17
CA GLN A 174 0.82 -14.89 2.13
C GLN A 174 -0.52 -14.97 2.86
N PHE A 175 -0.62 -14.34 4.05
CA PHE A 175 -1.89 -14.24 4.75
C PHE A 175 -2.93 -13.49 3.93
N LEU A 176 -2.59 -12.31 3.38
CA LEU A 176 -3.54 -11.53 2.59
C LEU A 176 -4.04 -12.31 1.36
N HIS A 177 -3.16 -13.05 0.70
CA HIS A 177 -3.47 -13.87 -0.46
C HIS A 177 -4.38 -15.04 -0.07
N GLY A 178 -4.03 -15.80 0.96
CA GLY A 178 -4.86 -16.91 1.43
C GLY A 178 -6.23 -16.47 1.95
N ASP A 179 -6.29 -15.36 2.69
CA ASP A 179 -7.57 -14.80 3.17
C ASP A 179 -8.44 -14.29 2.01
N PHE A 180 -7.84 -13.78 0.94
CA PHE A 180 -8.55 -13.40 -0.29
C PHE A 180 -9.15 -14.61 -1.01
N GLU A 181 -8.37 -15.69 -1.18
CA GLU A 181 -8.84 -16.91 -1.85
C GLU A 181 -9.89 -17.67 -1.02
N ASN A 182 -9.75 -17.67 0.31
CA ASN A 182 -10.75 -18.27 1.21
C ASN A 182 -12.13 -17.62 1.13
N GLU A 183 -12.19 -16.32 0.80
CA GLU A 183 -13.42 -15.57 0.55
C GLU A 183 -13.94 -15.73 -0.89
N GLY A 184 -13.35 -16.64 -1.68
CA GLY A 184 -13.76 -16.97 -3.04
C GLY A 184 -13.17 -16.07 -4.12
N GLY A 185 -12.10 -15.32 -3.81
CA GLY A 185 -11.37 -14.52 -4.79
C GLY A 185 -10.52 -15.38 -5.73
N ASP A 186 -10.44 -14.99 -7.00
CA ASP A 186 -9.65 -15.70 -8.01
C ASP A 186 -8.27 -15.04 -8.20
N THR A 187 -7.22 -15.86 -8.32
CA THR A 187 -5.85 -15.38 -8.59
C THR A 187 -5.33 -15.93 -9.91
N ALA A 188 -5.07 -15.04 -10.87
CA ALA A 188 -4.42 -15.34 -12.14
C ALA A 188 -2.91 -15.04 -12.04
N LEU A 189 -2.12 -16.05 -11.67
CA LEU A 189 -0.65 -15.98 -11.68
C LEU A 189 -0.10 -16.15 -13.11
N ALA A 190 1.18 -15.80 -13.29
CA ALA A 190 1.86 -15.88 -14.58
C ALA A 190 1.07 -15.22 -15.73
N SER A 191 0.32 -14.16 -15.42
CA SER A 191 -0.64 -13.53 -16.30
C SER A 191 -0.28 -12.06 -16.46
N ARG A 192 0.61 -11.75 -17.41
CA ARG A 192 1.03 -10.37 -17.66
C ARG A 192 -0.05 -9.64 -18.45
N VAL A 193 -0.61 -8.57 -17.88
CA VAL A 193 -1.50 -7.67 -18.63
C VAL A 193 -0.72 -6.98 -19.75
N VAL A 194 -1.24 -7.07 -20.97
CA VAL A 194 -0.64 -6.49 -22.19
C VAL A 194 -1.54 -5.43 -22.85
N ARG A 195 -2.83 -5.44 -22.54
CA ARG A 195 -3.81 -4.53 -23.11
C ARG A 195 -4.98 -4.37 -22.16
N VAL A 196 -5.47 -3.13 -22.04
CA VAL A 196 -6.68 -2.79 -21.29
C VAL A 196 -7.52 -1.87 -22.16
N GLU A 197 -8.79 -2.21 -22.39
CA GLU A 197 -9.74 -1.35 -23.08
C GLU A 197 -10.79 -0.84 -22.09
N ALA A 198 -11.08 0.46 -22.18
CA ALA A 198 -12.10 1.11 -21.37
C ALA A 198 -13.52 0.81 -21.88
N PRO A 199 -14.54 0.89 -21.00
CA PRO A 199 -15.94 0.85 -21.39
C PRO A 199 -16.26 1.83 -22.51
N SER A 200 -17.11 1.41 -23.44
CA SER A 200 -17.58 2.20 -24.58
C SER A 200 -19.05 1.92 -24.90
N PRO A 201 -19.74 2.76 -25.70
CA PRO A 201 -21.12 2.48 -26.09
C PRO A 201 -21.25 1.10 -26.75
N GLY A 202 -22.02 0.20 -26.13
CA GLY A 202 -22.19 -1.19 -26.59
C GLY A 202 -21.22 -2.20 -25.98
N SER A 203 -20.23 -1.76 -25.18
CA SER A 203 -19.32 -2.60 -24.40
C SER A 203 -19.12 -1.97 -23.02
N PRO A 204 -20.05 -2.20 -22.07
CA PRO A 204 -20.10 -1.46 -20.80
C PRO A 204 -18.99 -1.85 -19.80
N ASP A 205 -18.28 -2.95 -20.06
CA ASP A 205 -17.27 -3.52 -19.16
C ASP A 205 -15.85 -3.26 -19.67
N TRP A 206 -14.90 -3.19 -18.74
CA TRP A 206 -13.48 -3.18 -19.07
C TRP A 206 -13.07 -4.52 -19.67
N LYS A 207 -12.15 -4.51 -20.62
CA LYS A 207 -11.56 -5.73 -21.17
C LYS A 207 -10.07 -5.78 -20.88
N ILE A 208 -9.59 -6.91 -20.38
CA ILE A 208 -8.20 -7.10 -19.96
C ILE A 208 -7.61 -8.31 -20.68
N TRP A 209 -6.55 -8.10 -21.47
CA TRP A 209 -5.80 -9.18 -22.11
C TRP A 209 -4.54 -9.48 -21.31
N THR A 210 -4.29 -10.77 -21.12
CA THR A 210 -3.10 -11.28 -20.44
C THR A 210 -2.31 -12.20 -21.36
N THR A 211 -1.00 -12.26 -21.16
CA THR A 211 -0.13 -13.26 -21.80
C THR A 211 0.64 -14.04 -20.75
N SER A 212 0.92 -15.31 -21.04
CA SER A 212 1.76 -16.17 -20.19
C SER A 212 3.25 -16.02 -20.53
N PRO A 213 4.17 -16.21 -19.57
CA PRO A 213 5.60 -16.25 -19.84
C PRO A 213 5.95 -17.23 -20.97
N GLY A 214 6.77 -16.78 -21.92
CA GLY A 214 7.24 -17.62 -23.03
C GLY A 214 6.27 -17.74 -24.21
N GLN A 215 5.06 -17.18 -24.13
CA GLN A 215 4.18 -17.02 -25.28
C GLN A 215 4.45 -15.67 -25.94
N SER A 216 4.63 -15.64 -27.27
CA SER A 216 4.47 -14.40 -28.02
C SER A 216 3.01 -13.97 -27.90
N ALA A 217 2.73 -12.66 -27.95
CA ALA A 217 1.37 -12.15 -28.14
C ALA A 217 0.89 -12.55 -29.55
N ALA A 218 0.59 -13.83 -29.75
CA ALA A 218 -0.10 -14.36 -30.91
C ALA A 218 -1.59 -14.11 -30.73
N GLU A 219 -2.28 -13.98 -31.86
CA GLU A 219 -3.64 -13.47 -32.09
C GLU A 219 -4.80 -14.25 -31.43
N ASP A 220 -4.56 -14.91 -30.30
CA ASP A 220 -5.65 -15.49 -29.50
C ASP A 220 -6.24 -14.38 -28.61
N ASP A 221 -7.25 -13.72 -29.17
CA ASP A 221 -8.06 -12.59 -28.68
C ASP A 221 -8.84 -12.86 -27.37
N THR A 222 -8.35 -13.70 -26.46
CA THR A 222 -9.07 -13.98 -25.22
C THR A 222 -8.76 -12.91 -24.17
N TYR A 223 -9.81 -12.27 -23.68
CA TYR A 223 -9.78 -11.31 -22.58
C TYR A 223 -10.76 -11.74 -21.51
N ILE A 224 -10.53 -11.24 -20.31
CA ILE A 224 -11.56 -11.23 -19.26
C ILE A 224 -12.20 -9.85 -19.21
N THR A 225 -13.42 -9.80 -18.69
CA THR A 225 -14.17 -8.58 -18.48
C THR A 225 -14.32 -8.24 -17.01
N ALA A 226 -14.30 -6.95 -16.69
CA ALA A 226 -14.54 -6.46 -15.34
C ALA A 226 -15.37 -5.17 -15.31
N GLU A 227 -16.23 -5.00 -14.33
CA GLU A 227 -16.96 -3.72 -14.15
C GLU A 227 -16.00 -2.61 -13.70
N THR A 228 -15.02 -2.95 -12.85
CA THR A 228 -14.02 -2.02 -12.32
C THR A 228 -12.61 -2.60 -12.43
N VAL A 229 -11.64 -1.78 -12.85
CA VAL A 229 -10.21 -2.13 -12.87
C VAL A 229 -9.44 -1.30 -11.84
N ILE A 230 -8.64 -1.96 -11.02
CA ILE A 230 -7.72 -1.35 -10.06
C ILE A 230 -6.30 -1.56 -10.58
N ASN A 231 -5.61 -0.46 -10.87
CA ASN A 231 -4.19 -0.48 -11.24
C ASN A 231 -3.32 -0.39 -9.98
N SER A 232 -2.79 -1.52 -9.54
CA SER A 232 -1.82 -1.64 -8.44
C SER A 232 -0.48 -2.24 -8.90
N ALA A 233 -0.10 -2.01 -10.16
CA ALA A 233 1.03 -2.66 -10.82
C ALA A 233 2.42 -2.15 -10.39
N GLY A 234 2.51 -1.41 -9.27
CA GLY A 234 3.77 -0.92 -8.71
C GLY A 234 4.58 -0.10 -9.71
N LEU A 235 5.81 -0.53 -9.99
CA LEU A 235 6.70 0.12 -10.97
C LEU A 235 6.14 0.13 -12.41
N TYR A 236 5.13 -0.68 -12.71
CA TYR A 236 4.48 -0.78 -14.01
C TYR A 236 3.13 -0.05 -14.06
N ALA A 237 2.77 0.69 -13.00
CA ALA A 237 1.49 1.40 -12.95
C ALA A 237 1.35 2.44 -14.06
N CYS A 238 2.43 3.14 -14.42
CA CYS A 238 2.42 4.05 -15.57
C CYS A 238 2.16 3.31 -16.89
N ASP A 239 2.75 2.13 -17.08
CA ASP A 239 2.56 1.34 -18.31
C ASP A 239 1.09 0.93 -18.48
N ILE A 240 0.48 0.38 -17.43
CA ILE A 240 -0.96 0.03 -17.43
C ILE A 240 -1.83 1.27 -17.67
N ASN A 241 -1.52 2.38 -17.01
CA ASN A 241 -2.25 3.64 -17.18
C ASN A 241 -2.16 4.17 -18.63
N ASN A 242 -0.98 4.08 -19.24
CA ASN A 242 -0.74 4.59 -20.59
C ASN A 242 -1.35 3.70 -21.69
N MET A 243 -1.74 2.45 -21.38
CA MET A 243 -2.57 1.63 -22.29
C MET A 243 -3.97 2.23 -22.50
N ILE A 244 -4.47 2.98 -21.52
CA ILE A 244 -5.86 3.47 -21.46
C ILE A 244 -5.92 4.96 -21.80
N LEU A 245 -4.97 5.74 -21.29
CA LEU A 245 -4.97 7.19 -21.47
C LEU A 245 -4.50 7.60 -22.86
N PRO A 246 -5.01 8.72 -23.39
CA PRO A 246 -4.50 9.28 -24.63
C PRO A 246 -3.07 9.80 -24.43
N PRO A 247 -2.25 9.88 -25.50
CA PRO A 247 -0.82 10.17 -25.41
C PRO A 247 -0.45 11.43 -24.61
N GLU A 248 -1.25 12.49 -24.70
CA GLU A 248 -1.03 13.75 -23.98
C GLU A 248 -1.21 13.65 -22.46
N ARG A 249 -1.81 12.56 -21.97
CA ARG A 249 -2.00 12.27 -20.54
C ARG A 249 -1.09 11.15 -20.03
N HIS A 250 -0.19 10.65 -20.87
CA HIS A 250 0.75 9.60 -20.47
C HIS A 250 1.63 10.07 -19.32
N ARG A 251 1.95 9.14 -18.42
CA ARG A 251 2.83 9.35 -17.29
C ARG A 251 4.15 8.64 -17.53
N THR A 252 5.24 9.28 -17.14
CA THR A 252 6.58 8.68 -17.18
C THR A 252 6.93 8.14 -15.81
N GLN A 253 7.27 6.86 -15.74
CA GLN A 253 7.78 6.25 -14.52
C GLN A 253 9.24 6.63 -14.30
N TYR A 254 9.59 6.95 -13.05
CA TYR A 254 10.98 7.13 -12.62
C TYR A 254 11.38 6.03 -11.64
N TYR A 255 12.66 5.68 -11.63
CA TYR A 255 13.19 4.60 -10.81
C TYR A 255 14.22 5.14 -9.82
N ALA A 256 14.06 4.80 -8.55
CA ALA A 256 15.04 5.07 -7.49
C ALA A 256 15.42 3.74 -6.83
N LYS A 257 16.67 3.31 -7.06
CA LYS A 257 17.19 2.06 -6.51
C LYS A 257 17.78 2.29 -5.13
N GLY A 258 17.30 1.54 -4.13
CA GLY A 258 17.96 1.37 -2.84
C GLY A 258 18.86 0.13 -2.83
N ASN A 259 19.95 0.15 -2.07
CA ASN A 259 20.79 -1.03 -1.82
C ASN A 259 20.79 -1.32 -0.32
N TYR A 260 20.67 -2.60 0.03
CA TYR A 260 20.73 -3.09 1.40
C TYR A 260 21.98 -3.95 1.58
N PHE A 261 22.57 -3.88 2.76
CA PHE A 261 23.73 -4.69 3.14
C PHE A 261 23.42 -5.36 4.47
N SER A 262 23.66 -6.67 4.54
CA SER A 262 23.57 -7.42 5.80
C SER A 262 24.86 -7.25 6.59
N TYR A 263 24.75 -7.11 7.91
CA TYR A 263 25.88 -7.05 8.83
C TYR A 263 25.89 -8.29 9.72
N ALA A 264 26.84 -9.20 9.49
CA ALA A 264 26.85 -10.53 10.12
C ALA A 264 27.47 -10.56 11.53
N LYS A 265 28.15 -9.49 11.97
CA LYS A 265 28.74 -9.49 13.31
C LYS A 265 27.65 -9.31 14.36
N SER A 266 27.85 -9.94 15.51
CA SER A 266 26.96 -9.80 16.67
C SER A 266 27.02 -8.42 17.33
N PHE A 267 27.94 -7.56 16.90
CA PHE A 267 28.22 -6.25 17.48
C PHE A 267 28.77 -5.27 16.43
N PRO A 268 28.39 -3.98 16.44
CA PRO A 268 27.41 -3.35 17.34
C PRO A 268 25.98 -3.86 17.07
N LYS A 269 25.14 -3.88 18.12
CA LYS A 269 23.76 -4.37 18.05
C LYS A 269 22.83 -3.35 18.69
N THR A 270 21.66 -3.16 18.09
CA THR A 270 20.59 -2.33 18.65
C THR A 270 19.31 -3.15 18.86
N SER A 271 18.46 -2.71 19.78
CA SER A 271 17.13 -3.31 19.99
C SER A 271 16.02 -2.56 19.25
N THR A 272 16.33 -1.33 18.81
CA THR A 272 15.47 -0.43 18.05
C THR A 272 16.04 -0.09 16.67
N LEU A 273 15.18 0.42 15.78
CA LEU A 273 15.59 0.93 14.46
C LEU A 273 16.37 2.24 14.62
N VAL A 274 17.39 2.48 13.79
CA VAL A 274 18.20 3.71 13.88
C VAL A 274 18.23 4.41 12.52
N TYR A 275 17.67 5.61 12.48
CA TYR A 275 17.56 6.45 11.30
C TYR A 275 18.31 7.76 11.55
N PRO A 276 19.04 8.31 10.58
CA PRO A 276 19.58 9.66 10.72
C PRO A 276 18.44 10.68 10.69
N ALA A 277 18.68 11.86 11.27
CA ALA A 277 17.85 13.03 11.02
C ALA A 277 17.72 13.30 9.51
N PRO A 278 16.57 13.78 9.01
CA PRO A 278 16.40 14.12 7.61
C PRO A 278 17.45 15.14 7.14
N THR A 279 17.95 14.97 5.92
CA THR A 279 18.84 15.94 5.29
C THR A 279 18.04 16.79 4.29
N PRO A 280 17.98 18.13 4.45
CA PRO A 280 17.27 19.00 3.52
C PRO A 280 17.72 18.80 2.07
N GLY A 281 16.77 18.76 1.15
CA GLY A 281 17.04 18.66 -0.30
C GLY A 281 17.42 17.27 -0.81
N LEU A 282 17.57 16.26 0.06
CA LEU A 282 17.77 14.87 -0.37
C LEU A 282 16.45 14.10 -0.41
N GLY A 283 16.18 13.46 -1.54
CA GLY A 283 15.01 12.58 -1.74
C GLY A 283 15.13 11.21 -1.07
N GLY A 284 16.17 10.95 -0.27
CA GLY A 284 16.38 9.68 0.44
C GLY A 284 16.68 9.92 1.91
N LEU A 285 16.37 8.94 2.76
CA LEU A 285 16.57 9.01 4.23
C LEU A 285 18.02 8.73 4.66
N GLY A 286 18.96 8.65 3.72
CA GLY A 286 20.33 8.22 4.00
C GLY A 286 20.43 6.74 4.43
N THR A 287 21.62 6.37 4.91
CA THR A 287 21.88 5.04 5.47
C THR A 287 21.18 4.90 6.81
N HIS A 288 20.31 3.89 6.93
CA HIS A 288 19.57 3.59 8.14
C HIS A 288 19.72 2.12 8.49
N LEU A 289 19.60 1.81 9.77
CA LEU A 289 19.69 0.46 10.32
C LEU A 289 18.29 -0.10 10.53
N THR A 290 18.01 -1.23 9.89
CA THR A 290 16.86 -2.08 10.19
C THR A 290 17.30 -3.34 10.93
N LEU A 291 16.34 -3.97 11.60
CA LEU A 291 16.56 -5.18 12.36
C LEU A 291 16.04 -6.36 11.54
N ASP A 292 16.91 -7.34 11.30
CA ASP A 292 16.48 -8.66 10.87
C ASP A 292 16.10 -9.45 12.12
N ARG A 293 14.82 -9.81 12.23
CA ARG A 293 14.33 -10.67 13.31
C ARG A 293 13.93 -12.00 12.70
N SER A 294 14.68 -13.03 13.06
CA SER A 294 14.22 -14.41 12.94
C SER A 294 12.98 -14.59 13.83
N PHE A 295 11.81 -14.68 13.21
CA PHE A 295 10.57 -15.06 13.87
C PHE A 295 10.38 -16.57 13.86
#